data_AF-A0A1M5WYV5-F1
#
_entry.id   AF-A0A1M5WYV5-F1
#
_cell.length_a   1.000
_cell.length_b   1.000
_cell.length_c   1.000
_cell.angle_alpha   90.00
_cell.angle_beta   90.00
_cell.angle_gamma   90.00
#
_symmetry.space_group_name_H-M   'P 1'
#
loop_
_entity.id
_entity.type
_entity.pdbx_description
1 polymer ?
#
loop_
_entity_poly.entity_id
_entity_poly.type
_entity_poly.pdbx_seq_one_letter_code
_entity_poly.pdbx_strand_id
1 'polypeptide(L)'
;MKSLMLAGAMTLAIGTSCFADGLYWVVGNRATSQCEIVTSNPVVTGDIWFEDGPYKSVEDAKLARSTISACPKGDPAADQSQVE
;
A
#
# COMPACT_ATOMS: atom_id res chain seq x y z
N MET A 1 -52.96 -13.61 13.53
CA MET A 1 -51.51 -13.74 13.23
C MET A 1 -51.33 -14.00 11.74
N LYS A 2 -51.17 -12.93 10.95
CA LYS A 2 -50.76 -12.92 9.52
C LYS A 2 -50.33 -11.48 9.22
N SER A 3 -49.31 -11.32 8.39
CA SER A 3 -48.58 -10.07 8.08
C SER A 3 -47.35 -9.78 8.96
N LEU A 4 -46.40 -10.72 8.94
CA LEU A 4 -44.96 -10.42 9.09
C LEU A 4 -44.35 -10.37 7.68
N MET A 5 -44.74 -9.39 6.87
CA MET A 5 -44.11 -9.13 5.56
C MET A 5 -44.19 -7.63 5.30
N LEU A 6 -43.09 -7.04 4.83
CA LEU A 6 -42.85 -5.61 4.59
C LEU A 6 -42.38 -4.77 5.79
N ALA A 7 -41.10 -4.94 6.13
CA ALA A 7 -40.22 -3.79 6.37
C ALA A 7 -38.84 -4.16 5.82
N GLY A 8 -38.79 -4.25 4.49
CA GLY A 8 -37.59 -4.55 3.74
C GLY A 8 -36.65 -3.34 3.67
N ALA A 9 -35.36 -3.67 3.64
CA ALA A 9 -34.29 -2.89 3.02
C ALA A 9 -33.99 -1.50 3.61
N MET A 10 -33.30 -1.48 4.76
CA MET A 10 -32.35 -0.41 5.07
C MET A 10 -31.02 -1.01 5.57
N THR A 11 -30.40 -1.85 4.75
CA THR A 11 -28.95 -2.05 4.83
C THR A 11 -28.32 -0.96 3.96
N LEU A 12 -28.12 0.23 4.53
CA LEU A 12 -27.15 1.18 3.98
C LEU A 12 -25.78 0.50 4.10
N ALA A 13 -25.34 -0.10 3.01
CA ALA A 13 -23.97 -0.56 2.85
C ALA A 13 -23.09 0.70 2.87
N ILE A 14 -22.64 1.09 4.06
CA ILE A 14 -21.54 2.04 4.22
C ILE A 14 -20.29 1.25 3.81
N GLY A 15 -20.07 1.15 2.50
CA GLY A 15 -18.78 0.76 1.96
C GLY A 15 -17.85 1.95 2.15
N THR A 16 -17.14 2.03 3.28
CA THR A 16 -15.91 2.82 3.32
C THR A 16 -14.92 2.09 2.43
N SER A 17 -15.00 2.32 1.12
CA SER A 17 -13.88 2.06 0.24
C SER A 17 -12.76 2.98 0.72
N CYS A 18 -11.89 2.46 1.60
CA CYS A 18 -10.63 3.08 1.95
C CYS A 18 -9.78 3.09 0.68
N PHE A 19 -10.06 4.06 -0.19
CA PHE A 19 -9.18 4.38 -1.29
C PHE A 19 -7.86 4.83 -0.67
N ALA A 20 -6.83 4.05 -0.95
CA ALA A 20 -5.44 4.28 -0.65
C ALA A 20 -4.83 5.48 -1.42
N ASP A 21 -5.66 6.23 -2.16
CA ASP A 21 -5.25 7.38 -2.96
C ASP A 21 -4.51 8.42 -2.10
N GLY A 22 -3.26 8.67 -2.45
CA GLY A 22 -2.40 9.67 -1.79
C GLY A 22 -1.60 9.16 -0.59
N LEU A 23 -1.58 7.85 -0.34
CA LEU A 23 -0.72 7.21 0.66
C LEU A 23 0.44 6.46 -0.01
N TYR A 24 1.46 6.11 0.78
CA TYR A 24 2.68 5.47 0.31
C TYR A 24 2.97 4.19 1.11
N TRP A 25 3.46 3.15 0.46
CA TRP A 25 3.88 1.90 1.11
C TRP A 25 5.31 1.58 0.69
N VAL A 26 6.10 1.03 1.61
CA VAL A 26 7.38 0.42 1.30
C VAL A 26 7.16 -1.07 1.11
N VAL A 27 7.48 -1.60 -0.06
CA VAL A 27 7.35 -3.03 -0.36
C VAL A 27 8.71 -3.65 -0.62
N GLY A 28 8.93 -4.86 -0.10
CA GLY A 28 10.10 -5.66 -0.45
C GLY A 28 9.80 -6.54 -1.66
N ASN A 29 10.53 -6.32 -2.76
CA ASN A 29 10.32 -7.00 -4.03
C ASN A 29 11.45 -8.03 -4.30
N ARG A 30 11.06 -9.30 -4.45
CA ARG A 30 11.94 -10.43 -4.72
C ARG A 30 12.53 -10.44 -6.10
N ALA A 31 11.78 -9.97 -7.10
CA ALA A 31 12.26 -9.92 -8.47
C ALA A 31 13.40 -8.91 -8.62
N THR A 32 13.30 -7.76 -7.95
CA THR A 32 14.31 -6.69 -8.03
C THR A 32 15.34 -6.74 -6.90
N SER A 33 15.12 -7.57 -5.87
CA SER A 33 15.91 -7.61 -4.63
C SER A 33 16.03 -6.24 -3.94
N GLN A 34 15.00 -5.41 -4.09
CA GLN A 34 14.97 -4.02 -3.64
C GLN A 34 13.72 -3.71 -2.82
N CYS A 35 13.75 -2.55 -2.16
CA CYS A 35 12.57 -1.97 -1.54
C CYS A 35 12.04 -0.80 -2.36
N GLU A 36 10.80 -0.93 -2.81
CA GLU A 36 10.13 0.03 -3.67
C GLU A 36 9.09 0.81 -2.88
N ILE A 37 8.85 2.07 -3.26
CA ILE A 37 7.77 2.88 -2.68
C ILE A 37 6.63 2.90 -3.68
N VAL A 38 5.48 2.34 -3.29
CA VAL A 38 4.27 2.28 -4.14
C VAL A 38 3.19 3.19 -3.57
N THR A 39 2.33 3.74 -4.43
CA THR A 39 1.22 4.64 -4.06
C THR A 39 -0.14 3.95 -4.10
N SER A 40 -0.16 2.66 -4.41
CA SER A 40 -1.35 1.82 -4.39
C SER A 40 -1.19 0.79 -3.30
N ASN A 41 -2.28 0.50 -2.58
CA ASN A 41 -2.28 -0.50 -1.51
C ASN A 41 -1.75 -1.84 -2.04
N PRO A 42 -0.56 -2.29 -1.60
CA PRO A 42 0.01 -3.53 -2.08
C PRO A 42 -0.79 -4.73 -1.55
N VAL A 43 -0.64 -5.85 -2.26
CA VAL A 43 -1.08 -7.15 -1.77
C VAL A 43 0.17 -8.01 -1.71
N VAL A 44 0.50 -8.53 -0.53
CA VAL A 44 1.66 -9.40 -0.33
C VAL A 44 1.42 -10.74 -1.03
N THR A 45 1.83 -10.83 -2.29
CA THR A 45 1.75 -12.03 -3.13
C THR A 45 2.82 -12.00 -4.21
N GLY A 46 3.19 -13.19 -4.71
CA GLY A 46 4.20 -13.35 -5.76
C GLY A 46 5.57 -12.79 -5.36
N ASP A 47 5.99 -11.75 -6.07
CA ASP A 47 7.30 -11.10 -5.89
C ASP A 47 7.34 -10.20 -4.65
N ILE A 48 6.20 -9.72 -4.15
CA ILE A 48 6.17 -8.91 -2.92
C ILE A 48 6.22 -9.84 -1.70
N TRP A 49 7.27 -9.69 -0.88
CA TRP A 49 7.47 -10.52 0.32
C TRP A 49 7.14 -9.81 1.64
N PHE A 50 7.07 -8.47 1.64
CA PHE A 50 6.58 -7.67 2.77
C PHE A 50 6.01 -6.34 2.26
N GLU A 51 5.19 -5.73 3.10
CA GLU A 51 4.79 -4.33 3.01
C GLU A 51 4.94 -3.62 4.37
N ASP A 52 5.22 -2.33 4.35
CA ASP A 52 5.23 -1.44 5.51
C ASP A 52 4.56 -0.10 5.12
N GLY A 53 3.65 0.42 5.96
CA GLY A 53 2.81 1.58 5.65
C GLY A 53 1.33 1.39 6.03
N PRO A 54 0.41 2.27 5.59
CA PRO A 54 0.62 3.44 4.73
C PRO A 54 1.27 4.65 5.42
N TYR A 55 2.14 5.36 4.71
CA TYR A 55 2.70 6.66 5.07
C TYR A 55 1.96 7.80 4.37
N LYS A 56 1.99 8.99 4.99
CA LYS A 56 1.32 10.21 4.47
C LYS A 56 2.15 10.97 3.44
N SER A 57 3.46 10.74 3.40
CA SER A 57 4.40 11.46 2.53
C SER A 57 5.45 10.51 1.95
N VAL A 58 6.06 10.91 0.83
CA VAL A 58 7.17 10.17 0.21
C VAL A 58 8.39 10.18 1.14
N GLU A 59 8.60 11.28 1.86
CA GLU A 59 9.71 11.48 2.78
C GLU A 59 9.64 10.48 3.95
N ASP A 60 8.46 10.29 4.52
CA ASP A 60 8.23 9.30 5.59
C ASP A 60 8.47 7.88 5.07
N ALA A 61 8.02 7.56 3.86
CA ALA A 61 8.26 6.26 3.24
C ALA A 61 9.75 6.03 2.94
N LYS A 62 10.48 7.06 2.47
CA LYS A 62 11.95 6.99 2.26
C LYS A 62 12.69 6.79 3.58
N LEU A 63 12.27 7.49 4.64
CA LEU A 63 12.84 7.32 5.97
C LEU A 63 12.60 5.90 6.47
N ALA A 64 11.36 5.40 6.40
CA ALA A 64 11.04 4.03 6.80
C ALA A 64 11.87 3.00 6.03
N ARG A 65 11.93 3.11 4.70
CA ARG A 65 12.78 2.27 3.83
C ARG A 65 14.24 2.24 4.29
N SER A 66 14.80 3.37 4.72
CA SER A 66 16.19 3.44 5.21
C SER A 66 16.39 2.74 6.56
N THR A 67 15.33 2.60 7.36
CA THR A 67 15.35 1.96 8.68
C THR A 67 15.04 0.47 8.65
N ILE A 68 14.34 0.00 7.61
CA ILE A 68 13.97 -1.42 7.46
C ILE A 68 15.24 -2.23 7.13
N SER A 69 15.58 -3.18 7.99
CA SER A 69 16.79 -4.00 7.87
C SER A 69 16.80 -4.90 6.64
N ALA A 70 15.63 -5.27 6.13
CA ALA A 70 15.48 -6.05 4.90
C ALA A 70 15.74 -5.23 3.64
N CYS A 71 15.74 -3.89 3.73
CA CYS A 71 15.97 -3.03 2.59
C CYS A 71 17.46 -2.82 2.35
N PRO A 72 17.91 -2.87 1.08
CA PRO A 72 19.26 -2.45 0.73
C PRO A 72 19.49 -1.00 1.18
N LYS A 73 20.65 -0.72 1.78
CA LYS A 73 21.00 0.62 2.32
C LYS A 73 21.43 1.64 1.24
N GLY A 74 21.29 1.30 -0.03
CA GLY A 74 21.51 2.20 -1.17
C GLY A 74 20.19 2.86 -1.58
N ASP A 75 20.26 4.04 -2.19
CA ASP A 75 19.08 4.77 -2.64
C ASP A 75 18.70 4.33 -4.07
N PRO A 76 17.67 3.49 -4.29
CA PRO A 76 17.24 3.14 -5.64
C PRO A 76 16.59 4.32 -6.37
N ALA A 77 16.33 5.45 -5.69
CA ALA A 77 15.81 6.66 -6.32
C ALA A 77 16.90 7.49 -7.03
N ALA A 78 18.18 7.17 -6.85
CA ALA A 78 19.26 7.80 -7.60
C ALA A 78 19.34 7.31 -9.07
N ASP A 79 18.60 6.25 -9.42
CA ASP A 79 18.63 5.60 -10.76
C ASP A 79 17.34 5.83 -11.58
N GLN A 80 16.49 6.79 -11.20
CA GLN A 80 15.35 7.23 -12.03
C GLN A 80 15.50 8.69 -12.50
N SER A 81 16.66 9.30 -12.30
CA SER A 81 17.00 10.64 -12.83
C SER A 81 17.85 10.60 -14.11
N GLN A 82 18.08 9.43 -14.71
CA GLN A 82 18.83 9.28 -15.97
C GLN A 82 18.04 8.48 -17.01
N VAL A 83 16.87 8.98 -17.40
CA VAL A 83 16.34 8.72 -18.75
C VAL A 83 15.85 10.06 -19.29
N GLU A 84 16.79 10.85 -19.80
CA GLU A 84 16.55 11.78 -20.91
C GLU A 84 16.93 11.06 -22.21
#